data_AF-A0A0C9XGE0-F1
#
_entry.id   AF-A0A0C9XGE0-F1
#
_cell.length_a   1.000
_cell.length_b   1.000
_cell.length_c   1.000
_cell.angle_alpha   90.00
_cell.angle_beta   90.00
_cell.angle_gamma   90.00
#
_symmetry.space_group_name_H-M   'P 1'
#
loop_
_entity.id
_entity.type
_entity.pdbx_description
1 polymer ?
#
loop_
_entity_poly.entity_id
_entity_poly.type
_entity_poly.pdbx_seq_one_letter_code
_entity_poly.pdbx_strand_id
1 'polypeptide(L)' 'LLQLLLHNGLFPTAPLQPHMAVSVELLGFYCALFEQSCDMINALVSMLHIQYTRHGFHVTKKDVC' A
#
# COMPACT_ATOMS: atom_id res chain seq x y z
N LEU A 1 43.30 -0.75 -8.14
CA LEU A 1 42.33 -1.68 -8.78
C LEU A 1 40.92 -1.48 -8.24
N LEU A 2 40.68 -1.70 -6.94
CA LEU A 2 39.36 -1.53 -6.29
C LEU A 2 38.71 -0.15 -6.52
N GLN A 3 39.50 0.93 -6.39
CA GLN A 3 39.03 2.30 -6.62
C GLN A 3 38.61 2.57 -8.08
N LEU A 4 39.26 1.92 -9.06
CA LEU A 4 38.91 2.04 -10.47
C LEU A 4 37.56 1.35 -10.76
N LEU A 5 37.30 0.22 -10.10
CA LEU A 5 36.06 -0.53 -10.24
C LEU A 5 34.85 0.21 -9.63
N LEU A 6 35.07 0.89 -8.49
CA LEU A 6 34.08 1.78 -7.88
C LEU A 6 33.79 3.01 -8.74
N HIS A 7 34.83 3.64 -9.30
CA HIS A 7 34.68 4.79 -10.21
C HIS A 7 33.89 4.44 -11.47
N ASN A 8 34.05 3.22 -11.99
CA ASN A 8 33.36 2.75 -13.20
C ASN A 8 31.95 2.21 -12.91
N GLY A 9 31.43 2.31 -11.69
CA GLY A 9 30.09 1.82 -11.33
C GLY A 9 29.92 0.31 -11.41
N LEU A 10 31.03 -0.44 -11.46
CA LEU A 10 31.05 -1.90 -11.55
C LEU A 10 30.83 -2.57 -10.19
N PHE A 11 30.80 -1.77 -9.12
CA PHE A 11 30.30 -2.16 -7.82
C PHE A 11 29.23 -1.14 -7.42
N PRO A 12 28.10 -1.56 -6.83
CA PRO A 12 27.18 -0.63 -6.21
C PRO A 12 27.96 0.10 -5.11
N THR A 13 28.24 1.38 -5.32
CA THR A 13 28.64 2.25 -4.21
C THR A 13 27.49 2.20 -3.21
N ALA A 14 27.77 1.78 -1.98
CA ALA A 14 26.80 1.85 -0.89
C ALA A 14 26.13 3.23 -0.91
N PRO A 15 24.79 3.31 -0.84
CA PRO A 15 24.12 4.58 -1.02
C PRO A 15 24.62 5.61 0.00
N LEU A 16 24.79 6.85 -0.45
CA LEU A 16 25.25 7.97 0.38
C LEU A 16 24.36 8.21 1.62
N GLN A 17 23.11 7.74 1.57
CA GLN A 17 22.17 7.84 2.66
C GLN A 17 22.09 6.49 3.38
N PRO A 18 22.18 6.46 4.72
CA PRO A 18 21.91 5.24 5.46
C PRO A 18 20.51 4.79 5.10
N HIS A 19 20.40 3.56 4.58
CA HIS A 19 19.11 2.91 4.41
C HIS A 19 18.35 3.03 5.72
N MET A 20 17.16 3.63 5.69
CA MET A 20 16.31 3.67 6.88
C MET A 20 15.94 2.21 7.17
N ALA A 21 16.51 1.64 8.23
CA ALA A 21 16.15 0.31 8.68
C ALA A 21 14.73 0.38 9.24
N VAL A 22 13.75 -0.09 8.48
CA VAL A 22 12.37 -0.21 8.93
C VAL A 22 12.22 -1.59 9.57
N SER A 23 11.70 -1.64 10.79
CA SER A 23 11.39 -2.92 11.47
C SER A 23 10.38 -3.72 10.64
N VAL A 24 10.70 -4.98 10.38
CA VAL A 24 9.82 -5.91 9.65
C VAL A 24 8.54 -6.16 10.47
N GLU A 25 8.67 -6.21 11.79
CA GLU A 25 7.56 -6.35 12.73
C GLU A 25 6.61 -5.14 12.65
N LEU A 26 7.16 -3.92 12.57
CA LEU A 26 6.38 -2.70 12.40
C LEU A 26 5.62 -2.69 11.06
N LEU A 27 6.27 -3.13 9.98
CA LEU A 27 5.63 -3.23 8.68
C LEU A 27 4.50 -4.27 8.70
N GLY A 28 4.74 -5.44 9.30
CA GLY A 28 3.72 -6.48 9.46
C GLY A 28 2.52 -6.00 10.29
N PHE A 29 2.76 -5.26 11.37
CA PHE A 29 1.71 -4.65 12.17
C PHE A 29 0.88 -3.65 11.35
N TYR A 30 1.53 -2.77 10.57
CA TYR A 30 0.83 -1.82 9.72
C TYR A 30 0.01 -2.51 8.62
N CYS A 31 0.55 -3.55 7.98
CA CYS A 31 -0.16 -4.36 7.00
C CYS A 31 -1.43 -4.99 7.60
N ALA A 32 -1.34 -5.57 8.79
CA ALA A 32 -2.50 -6.17 9.47
C ALA A 32 -3.58 -5.13 9.80
N LEU A 33 -3.20 -3.93 10.26
CA LEU A 33 -4.14 -2.83 10.49
C LEU A 33 -4.79 -2.35 9.19
N PHE A 34 -4.00 -2.25 8.12
CA PHE A 34 -4.49 -1.83 6.82
C PHE A 34 -5.54 -2.83 6.29
N GLU A 35 -5.23 -4.12 6.31
CA GLU A 35 -6.15 -5.20 5.90
C GLU A 35 -7.45 -5.16 6.71
N GLN A 36 -7.36 -5.08 8.04
CA GLN A 36 -8.53 -4.99 8.90
C GLN A 36 -9.39 -3.75 8.59
N SER A 37 -8.75 -2.62 8.30
CA SER A 37 -9.45 -1.39 7.95
C SER A 37 -10.19 -1.51 6.61
N CYS A 38 -9.59 -2.17 5.62
CA CYS A 38 -10.22 -2.47 4.34
C CYS A 38 -11.42 -3.38 4.52
N ASP A 39 -11.30 -4.45 5.31
CA ASP A 39 -12.40 -5.37 5.57
C ASP A 39 -13.61 -4.66 6.20
N MET A 40 -13.37 -3.78 7.17
CA MET A 40 -14.42 -2.97 7.79
C MET A 40 -15.10 -2.04 6.77
N ILE A 41 -14.32 -1.34 5.94
CA ILE A 41 -14.86 -0.45 4.90
C ILE A 41 -15.67 -1.25 3.88
N ASN A 42 -15.16 -2.40 3.43
CA ASN A 42 -15.85 -3.27 2.49
C ASN A 42 -17.16 -3.82 3.06
N ALA A 43 -17.18 -4.18 4.35
CA ALA A 43 -18.40 -4.60 5.05
C ALA A 43 -19.42 -3.46 5.12
N LEU A 44 -18.97 -2.23 5.44
CA LEU A 44 -19.83 -1.04 5.46
C LEU A 44 -20.41 -0.74 4.08
N VAL A 45 -19.59 -0.75 3.03
CA VAL A 45 -20.03 -0.56 1.64
C VAL A 45 -21.07 -1.62 1.26
N SER A 46 -20.85 -2.88 1.62
CA SER A 46 -21.78 -3.98 1.36
C SER A 46 -23.11 -3.79 2.08
N MET A 47 -23.07 -3.38 3.35
CA MET A 47 -24.28 -3.08 4.13
C MET A 47 -25.08 -1.92 3.50
N LEU A 48 -24.39 -0.82 3.17
CA LEU A 48 -25.01 0.32 2.52
C LEU A 48 -25.61 -0.08 1.17
N HIS A 49 -24.90 -0.85 0.36
CA HIS A 49 -25.41 -1.35 -0.92
C HIS A 49 -26.71 -2.15 -0.72
N ILE A 50 -26.76 -3.07 0.24
CA ILE A 50 -27.98 -3.83 0.56
C ILE A 50 -29.11 -2.90 1.01
N GLN A 51 -28.81 -1.94 1.88
CA GLN A 51 -29.81 -1.01 2.39
C GLN A 51 -30.39 -0.13 1.26
N TYR A 52 -29.54 0.46 0.44
CA TYR A 52 -29.98 1.32 -0.66
C TYR A 52 -30.74 0.55 -1.74
N THR A 53 -30.28 -0.65 -2.11
CA THR A 53 -30.98 -1.49 -3.10
C THR A 53 -32.35 -1.95 -2.61
N ARG A 54 -32.50 -2.27 -1.31
CA ARG A 54 -33.81 -2.56 -0.69
C ARG A 54 -34.79 -1.38 -0.80
N HIS A 55 -34.29 -0.15 -0.81
CA HIS A 55 -35.09 1.06 -1.00
C HIS A 55 -35.24 1.48 -2.47
N GLY A 56 -34.79 0.65 -3.42
CA GLY A 56 -34.89 0.92 -4.86
C GLY A 56 -33.78 1.83 -5.42
N PHE A 57 -32.82 2.25 -4.59
CA PHE A 57 -31.69 3.06 -5.05
C PHE A 57 -30.58 2.15 -5.59
N HIS A 58 -30.11 2.46 -6.80
CA HIS A 58 -29.07 1.69 -7.49
C HIS A 58 -27.80 2.54 -7.59
N VAL A 59 -26.65 1.91 -7.36
CA VAL A 59 -25.36 2.60 -7.50
C VAL A 59 -25.09 2.88 -8.97
N THR A 60 -25.06 4.16 -9.34
CA THR A 60 -24.59 4.60 -10.67
C THR A 60 -23.07 4.70 -10.66
N LYS A 61 -22.40 3.91 -11.51
CA LYS A 61 -20.99 4.17 -11.83
C LYS A 61 -20.91 5.53 -12.54
N LYS A 62 -20.26 6.51 -11.92
CA LYS A 62 -19.69 7.63 -12.66
C LYS A 62 -18.35 7.17 -13.16
N ASP A 63 -18.20 7.06 -14.47
CA ASP A 63 -16.87 7.02 -15.06
C ASP A 63 -16.20 8.35 -14.67
N VAL A 64 -15.10 8.25 -13.92
CA VAL A 64 -14.28 9.42 -13.60
C VAL A 64 -13.59 9.82 -14.90
N CYS A 65 -14.02 10.93 -15.49
CA CYS A 65 -13.30 11.58 -16.58
C CYS A 65 -11.93 12.09 -16.11
#